data_AF-A0A8X6PZQ9-F1
#
_entry.id   AF-A0A8X6PZQ9-F1
#
_cell.length_a   1.000
_cell.length_b   1.000
_cell.length_c   1.000
_cell.angle_alpha   90.00
_cell.angle_beta   90.00
_cell.angle_gamma   90.00
#
_symmetry.space_group_name_H-M   'P 1'
#
loop_
_entity.id
_entity.type
_entity.pdbx_description
1 polymer ?
#
loop_
_entity_poly.entity_id
_entity_poly.type
_entity_poly.pdbx_seq_one_letter_code
_entity_poly.pdbx_strand_id
1 'polypeptide(L)'
;MLEDTEWLLEFAIFTDLLCHMSNSNAKMQGKNQFIDDNRAHLKTFKLKLNLFAGQLAMNDLSHVPKLKSISSVNEEKLKNYDASLKKLHFEFQLRFQCHSSRIGYFYYAFQYKLRISEVRFAA
;
A
#
# COMPACT_ATOMS: atom_id res chain seq x y z
N MET A 1 -1.96 -31.69 9.50
CA MET A 1 -1.67 -30.77 8.39
C MET A 1 -1.93 -29.38 8.94
N LEU A 2 -0.90 -28.70 9.47
CA LEU A 2 -1.03 -27.28 9.75
C LEU A 2 -1.01 -26.62 8.37
N GLU A 3 -2.18 -26.23 7.87
CA GLU A 3 -2.22 -25.12 6.93
C GLU A 3 -1.38 -24.02 7.57
N ASP A 4 -0.36 -23.56 6.87
CA ASP A 4 0.65 -22.67 7.44
C ASP A 4 -0.02 -21.33 7.79
N THR A 5 -0.48 -21.23 9.04
CA THR A 5 -1.24 -20.09 9.55
C THR A 5 -0.44 -18.81 9.36
N GLU A 6 0.88 -18.87 9.46
CA GLU A 6 1.76 -17.73 9.22
C GLU A 6 1.72 -17.30 7.75
N TRP A 7 1.83 -18.23 6.81
CA TRP A 7 1.68 -17.93 5.39
C TRP A 7 0.30 -17.32 5.06
N LEU A 8 -0.77 -17.87 5.64
CA LEU A 8 -2.14 -17.35 5.43
C LEU A 8 -2.28 -15.91 5.91
N LEU A 9 -1.66 -15.56 7.04
CA LEU A 9 -1.64 -14.20 7.58
C LEU A 9 -0.91 -13.23 6.65
N GLU A 10 0.29 -13.61 6.19
CA GLU A 10 1.07 -12.82 5.22
C GLU A 10 0.29 -12.61 3.91
N PHE A 11 -0.35 -13.68 3.42
CA PHE A 11 -1.14 -13.61 2.19
C PHE A 11 -2.38 -12.72 2.35
N ALA A 12 -3.06 -12.78 3.50
CA ALA A 12 -4.24 -11.98 3.76
C ALA A 12 -3.92 -10.48 3.87
N ILE A 13 -2.90 -10.09 4.64
CA ILE A 13 -2.49 -8.69 4.73
C ILE A 13 -2.00 -8.18 3.36
N PHE A 14 -1.25 -8.99 2.62
CA PHE A 14 -0.80 -8.63 1.28
C PHE A 14 -1.98 -8.39 0.33
N THR A 15 -2.99 -9.26 0.37
CA THR A 15 -4.19 -9.13 -0.46
C THR A 15 -4.99 -7.87 -0.13
N ASP A 16 -5.19 -7.58 1.16
CA ASP A 16 -5.87 -6.36 1.61
C ASP A 16 -5.11 -5.11 1.13
N LEU A 17 -3.78 -5.07 1.33
CA LEU A 17 -2.94 -3.97 0.87
C LEU A 17 -2.94 -3.82 -0.64
N LEU A 18 -2.88 -4.93 -1.38
CA LEU A 18 -2.93 -4.93 -2.85
C LEU A 18 -4.26 -4.37 -3.35
N CYS A 19 -5.39 -4.70 -2.73
CA CYS A 19 -6.68 -4.10 -3.05
C CYS A 19 -6.66 -2.57 -2.87
N HIS A 20 -6.15 -2.09 -1.73
CA HIS A 20 -6.02 -0.64 -1.48
C HIS A 20 -5.11 0.05 -2.49
N MET A 21 -4.00 -0.59 -2.86
CA MET A 21 -3.05 -0.11 -3.87
C MET A 21 -3.66 -0.06 -5.26
N SER A 22 -4.29 -1.15 -5.71
CA SER A 22 -4.95 -1.23 -7.02
C SER A 22 -6.05 -0.19 -7.16
N ASN A 23 -6.87 0.01 -6.13
CA ASN A 23 -7.92 1.04 -6.13
C ASN A 23 -7.34 2.45 -6.23
N SER A 24 -6.19 2.71 -5.60
CA SER A 24 -5.53 4.01 -5.67
C SER A 24 -4.86 4.22 -7.03
N ASN A 25 -4.24 3.18 -7.57
CA ASN A 25 -3.63 3.19 -8.91
C ASN A 25 -4.68 3.39 -10.02
N ALA A 26 -5.83 2.73 -9.94
CA ALA A 26 -6.92 2.89 -10.89
C ALA A 26 -7.44 4.34 -10.96
N LYS A 27 -7.52 5.03 -9.80
CA LYS A 27 -7.89 6.44 -9.74
C LYS A 27 -6.85 7.31 -10.45
N MET A 28 -5.57 7.07 -10.20
CA MET A 28 -4.47 7.81 -10.83
C MET A 28 -4.31 7.55 -12.34
N GLN A 29 -4.67 6.35 -12.82
CA GLN A 29 -4.60 5.98 -14.24
C GLN A 29 -5.90 6.28 -15.02
N GLY A 30 -6.90 6.88 -14.37
CA GLY A 30 -8.16 7.24 -15.01
C GLY A 30 -7.98 8.24 -16.16
N LYS A 31 -8.87 8.18 -17.16
CA LYS A 31 -8.93 9.19 -18.23
C LYS A 31 -9.28 10.56 -17.62
N ASN A 32 -8.66 11.64 -18.14
CA ASN A 32 -8.89 13.04 -17.74
C ASN A 32 -8.43 13.43 -16.32
N GLN A 33 -7.44 12.74 -15.74
CA GLN A 33 -6.79 13.14 -14.49
C GLN A 33 -5.83 14.32 -14.72
N PHE A 34 -6.10 15.49 -14.14
CA PHE A 34 -5.16 16.61 -14.17
C PHE A 34 -3.96 16.34 -13.26
N ILE A 35 -2.86 17.09 -13.44
CA ILE A 35 -1.66 16.98 -12.60
C ILE A 35 -1.99 17.16 -11.11
N ASP A 36 -2.92 18.07 -10.81
CA ASP A 36 -3.36 18.34 -9.44
C ASP A 36 -4.21 17.20 -8.86
N ASP A 37 -5.04 16.53 -9.68
CA ASP A 37 -5.81 15.35 -9.26
C ASP A 37 -4.87 14.18 -8.92
N ASN A 38 -3.87 13.94 -9.77
CA ASN A 38 -2.85 12.93 -9.52
C ASN A 38 -2.03 13.23 -8.26
N ARG A 39 -1.71 14.50 -8.01
CA ARG A 39 -1.05 14.94 -6.76
C ARG A 39 -1.97 14.69 -5.56
N ALA A 40 -3.26 15.00 -5.66
CA ALA A 40 -4.23 14.75 -4.61
C ALA A 40 -4.40 13.25 -4.33
N HIS A 41 -4.42 12.41 -5.36
CA HIS A 41 -4.46 10.96 -5.22
C HIS A 41 -3.19 10.40 -4.57
N LEU A 42 -1.99 10.86 -4.97
CA LEU A 42 -0.73 10.49 -4.31
C LEU A 42 -0.73 10.89 -2.82
N LYS A 43 -1.17 12.11 -2.52
CA LYS A 43 -1.28 12.60 -1.13
C LYS A 43 -2.26 11.73 -0.33
N THR A 44 -3.40 11.40 -0.92
CA THR A 44 -4.42 10.54 -0.31
C THR A 44 -3.87 9.14 -0.03
N PHE A 45 -3.15 8.55 -0.98
CA PHE A 45 -2.56 7.22 -0.82
C PHE A 45 -1.50 7.20 0.30
N LYS A 46 -0.62 8.21 0.35
CA LYS A 46 0.34 8.39 1.46
C LYS A 46 -0.35 8.45 2.82
N LEU A 47 -1.41 9.26 2.94
CA LEU A 47 -2.20 9.38 4.17
C LEU A 47 -2.85 8.05 4.56
N LYS A 48 -3.36 7.28 3.59
CA LYS A 48 -3.97 5.96 3.85
C LYS A 48 -2.97 4.95 4.40
N LEU A 49 -1.75 4.87 3.86
CA LEU A 49 -0.71 3.97 4.39
C LEU A 49 -0.41 4.27 5.87
N ASN A 50 -0.28 5.55 6.21
CA ASN A 50 -0.04 5.96 7.59
C ASN A 50 -1.25 5.70 8.50
N LEU A 51 -2.47 5.91 7.99
CA LEU A 51 -3.71 5.58 8.71
C LEU A 51 -3.79 4.09 9.02
N PHE A 52 -3.57 3.23 8.03
CA PHE A 52 -3.60 1.78 8.23
C PHE A 52 -2.55 1.31 9.24
N ALA A 53 -1.34 1.86 9.18
CA ALA A 53 -0.31 1.57 10.16
C ALA A 53 -0.79 1.90 11.60
N GLY A 54 -1.35 3.09 11.80
CA GLY A 54 -1.94 3.50 13.08
C GLY A 54 -3.10 2.60 13.54
N GLN A 55 -3.96 2.15 12.63
CA GLN A 55 -5.05 1.23 12.95
C GLN A 55 -4.55 -0.14 13.38
N LEU A 56 -3.55 -0.71 12.68
CA LEU A 56 -2.95 -1.98 13.10
C LEU A 56 -2.27 -1.87 14.46
N ALA A 57 -1.63 -0.74 14.76
CA ALA A 57 -1.05 -0.49 16.08
C ALA A 57 -2.09 -0.41 17.22
N MET A 58 -3.35 -0.10 16.89
CA MET A 58 -4.50 -0.10 17.81
C MET A 58 -5.31 -1.42 17.75
N ASN A 59 -4.81 -2.44 17.07
CA ASN A 59 -5.52 -3.69 16.80
C ASN A 59 -6.86 -3.51 16.05
N ASP A 60 -7.04 -2.40 15.33
CA ASP A 60 -8.21 -2.13 14.50
C ASP A 60 -8.03 -2.77 13.10
N LEU A 61 -8.78 -3.84 12.87
CA LEU A 61 -8.76 -4.60 11.62
C LEU A 61 -9.86 -4.19 10.61
N SER A 62 -10.55 -3.07 10.85
CA SER A 62 -11.74 -2.66 10.07
C SER A 62 -11.45 -2.44 8.58
N HIS A 63 -10.20 -2.12 8.21
CA HIS A 63 -9.79 -1.90 6.82
C HIS A 63 -8.93 -3.03 6.23
N VAL A 64 -8.74 -4.12 6.97
CA VAL A 64 -8.04 -5.32 6.55
C VAL A 64 -8.96 -6.54 6.73
N PRO A 65 -10.08 -6.62 5.97
CA PRO A 65 -11.11 -7.63 6.17
C PRO A 65 -10.61 -9.06 5.91
N LYS A 66 -9.62 -9.27 5.02
CA LYS A 66 -9.02 -10.60 4.83
C LYS A 66 -8.21 -10.98 6.05
N LEU A 67 -7.38 -10.07 6.57
CA LEU A 67 -6.62 -10.33 7.78
C LEU A 67 -7.56 -10.58 8.98
N LYS A 68 -8.62 -9.78 9.12
CA LYS A 68 -9.64 -9.93 10.17
C LYS A 68 -10.33 -11.30 10.16
N SER A 69 -10.46 -11.92 8.98
CA SER A 69 -11.09 -13.23 8.84
C SER A 69 -10.23 -14.38 9.38
N ILE A 70 -8.92 -14.17 9.54
CA ILE A 70 -8.00 -15.14 10.12
C ILE A 70 -7.89 -14.82 11.61
N SER A 71 -8.73 -15.46 12.42
CA SER A 71 -8.99 -15.19 13.84
C SER A 71 -7.79 -15.35 14.80
N SER A 72 -6.58 -15.55 14.29
CA SER A 72 -5.39 -15.95 15.05
C SER A 72 -4.25 -14.92 15.02
N VAL A 73 -4.47 -13.72 14.49
CA VAL A 73 -3.46 -12.65 14.53
C VAL A 73 -3.18 -12.23 15.96
N ASN A 74 -1.91 -12.26 16.37
CA ASN A 74 -1.47 -11.71 17.65
C ASN A 74 -1.01 -10.24 17.51
N GLU A 75 -0.95 -9.55 18.65
CA GLU A 75 -0.58 -8.12 18.70
C GLU A 75 0.86 -7.83 18.22
N GLU A 76 1.79 -8.76 18.43
CA GLU A 76 3.18 -8.62 17.98
C GLU A 76 3.27 -8.60 16.45
N LYS A 77 2.52 -9.48 15.79
CA LYS A 77 2.45 -9.54 14.33
C LYS A 77 1.80 -8.28 13.76
N LEU A 78 0.79 -7.72 14.44
CA LEU A 78 0.20 -6.43 14.08
C LEU A 78 1.19 -5.28 14.19
N LYS A 79 2.03 -5.25 15.22
CA LYS A 79 3.13 -4.28 15.35
C LYS A 79 4.16 -4.43 14.22
N ASN A 80 4.46 -5.66 13.81
CA ASN A 80 5.36 -5.91 12.66
C ASN A 80 4.76 -5.39 11.34
N TYR A 81 3.44 -5.56 11.15
CA TYR A 81 2.73 -5.01 9.99
C TYR A 81 2.65 -3.48 10.03
N ASP A 82 2.38 -2.87 11.18
CA ASP A 82 2.46 -1.42 11.38
C ASP A 82 3.85 -0.87 10.99
N ALA A 83 4.92 -1.47 11.52
CA ALA A 83 6.29 -1.09 11.18
C ALA A 83 6.58 -1.20 9.68
N SER A 84 6.11 -2.29 9.05
CA SER A 84 6.25 -2.52 7.60
C SER A 84 5.50 -1.48 6.78
N LEU A 85 4.30 -1.09 7.20
CA LEU A 85 3.52 -0.03 6.56
C LEU A 85 4.14 1.36 6.73
N LYS A 86 4.70 1.66 7.89
CA LYS A 86 5.47 2.90 8.12
C LYS A 86 6.70 2.98 7.22
N LYS A 87 7.43 1.87 7.07
CA LYS A 87 8.55 1.78 6.13
C LYS A 87 8.09 2.00 4.69
N LEU A 88 7.03 1.32 4.27
CA LEU A 88 6.45 1.49 2.93
C LEU A 88 6.01 2.94 2.69
N HIS A 89 5.34 3.57 3.66
CA HIS A 89 4.96 4.98 3.60
C HIS A 89 6.18 5.89 3.41
N PHE A 90 7.27 5.66 4.16
CA PHE A 90 8.51 6.42 4.04
C PHE A 90 9.15 6.27 2.65
N GLU A 91 9.29 5.05 2.15
CA GLU A 91 9.79 4.79 0.79
C GLU A 91 8.94 5.48 -0.28
N PHE A 92 7.61 5.46 -0.11
CA PHE A 92 6.68 6.16 -1.01
C PHE A 92 6.81 7.69 -0.90
N GLN A 93 7.06 8.22 0.29
CA GLN A 93 7.33 9.66 0.48
C GLN A 93 8.60 10.07 -0.26
N LEU A 94 9.69 9.31 -0.13
CA LEU A 94 10.95 9.56 -0.82
C LEU A 94 10.82 9.46 -2.34
N ARG A 95 10.22 8.36 -2.84
CA ARG A 95 10.05 8.14 -4.28
C ARG A 95 9.21 9.21 -4.94
N PHE A 96 8.22 9.74 -4.22
CA PHE A 96 7.33 10.81 -4.68
C PHE A 96 7.57 12.11 -3.91
N GLN A 97 8.81 12.41 -3.54
CA GLN A 97 9.18 13.72 -3.00
C GLN A 97 8.98 14.74 -4.11
N CYS A 98 8.02 15.64 -3.90
CA CYS A 98 7.68 16.69 -4.84
C CYS A 98 8.82 17.71 -4.90
N HIS A 99 9.82 17.50 -5.75
CA HIS A 99 10.59 18.62 -6.27
C HIS A 99 9.66 19.36 -7.25
N SER A 100 9.26 20.56 -6.85
CA SER A 100 8.37 21.50 -7.57
C SER A 100 8.87 21.92 -8.96
N SER A 101 9.92 21.32 -9.51
CA SER A 101 10.62 21.82 -10.70
C SER A 101 10.63 20.90 -11.92
N ARG A 102 10.03 19.71 -11.92
CA ARG A 102 10.01 18.88 -13.15
C ARG A 102 8.70 18.11 -13.38
N ILE A 103 7.76 18.82 -14.00
CA ILE A 103 6.51 18.31 -14.60
C ILE A 103 6.76 17.05 -15.47
N GLY A 104 7.95 16.85 -16.04
CA GLY A 104 8.31 15.68 -16.85
C GLY A 104 8.50 14.35 -16.11
N TYR A 105 8.87 14.34 -14.82
CA TYR A 105 9.09 13.08 -14.09
C TYR A 105 7.79 12.41 -13.65
N PHE A 106 6.72 13.17 -13.43
CA PHE A 106 5.41 12.59 -13.08
C PHE A 106 4.83 11.78 -14.24
N TYR A 107 5.00 12.25 -15.49
CA TYR A 107 4.57 11.52 -16.68
C TYR A 107 5.37 10.21 -16.84
N TYR A 108 6.71 10.26 -16.69
CA TYR A 108 7.58 9.08 -16.82
C TYR A 108 7.43 8.05 -15.68
N ALA A 109 7.28 8.50 -14.43
CA ALA A 109 7.20 7.61 -13.27
C ALA A 109 5.87 6.83 -13.23
N PHE A 110 4.79 7.41 -13.77
CA PHE A 110 3.47 6.79 -13.75
C PHE A 110 3.20 5.88 -14.96
N GLN A 111 3.68 6.25 -16.16
CA GLN A 111 3.47 5.44 -17.36
C GLN A 111 4.32 4.16 -17.42
N TYR A 112 5.50 4.13 -16.77
CA TYR A 112 6.46 3.02 -16.91
C TYR A 112 6.57 2.06 -15.71
N LYS A 113 6.05 2.36 -14.51
CA LYS A 113 6.48 1.58 -13.32
C LYS A 113 5.45 1.21 -12.25
N LEU A 114 4.16 1.24 -12.59
CA LEU A 114 3.10 0.51 -11.86
C LEU A 114 2.49 -0.60 -12.72
N ARG A 115 3.32 -1.23 -13.57
CA ARG A 115 2.98 -2.53 -14.16
C ARG A 115 3.37 -3.58 -13.12
N ILE A 116 2.37 -4.21 -12.50
CA ILE A 116 2.51 -5.28 -11.49
C ILE A 116 3.27 -6.52 -12.05
N SER A 117 3.71 -6.49 -13.31
CA SER A 117 4.43 -7.55 -14.01
C SER A 117 5.94 -7.68 -13.69
N GLU A 118 6.55 -6.78 -12.90
CA GLU A 118 8.00 -6.84 -12.59
C GLU A 118 8.36 -7.17 -11.13
N VAL A 119 7.38 -7.47 -10.27
CA VAL A 119 7.68 -8.06 -8.96
C VAL A 119 7.90 -9.56 -9.16
N ARG A 120 9.10 -9.93 -9.61
CA ARG A 120 9.58 -11.31 -9.52
C ARG A 120 9.93 -11.57 -8.06
N PHE A 121 9.07 -12.33 -7.37
CA PHE A 121 9.47 -12.99 -6.14
C PHE A 121 10.36 -14.16 -6.56
N ALA A 122 11.65 -14.09 -6.20
CA ALA A 122 12.54 -15.24 -6.32
C ALA A 122 12.02 -16.36 -5.40
N ALA A 123 11.89 -17.56 -5.98
CA ALA A 123 11.54 -18.79 -5.29
C ALA A 123 12.65 -19.26 -4.34
#